data_AF-A0A4E0RTH9-F1
#
_entry.id   AF-A0A4E0RTH9-F1
#
_cell.length_a   1.000
_cell.length_b   1.000
_cell.length_c   1.000
_cell.angle_alpha   90.00
_cell.angle_beta   90.00
_cell.angle_gamma   90.00
#
_symmetry.space_group_name_H-M   'P 1'
#
loop_
_entity.id
_entity.type
_entity.pdbx_description
1 polymer ?
#
loop_
_entity_poly.entity_id
_entity_poly.type
_entity_poly.pdbx_seq_one_letter_code
_entity_poly.pdbx_strand_id
1 'polypeptide(L)'
;MAANLRAEKVGFAKQAAERMAAKFDGEEAAKTLRWILQFPTPTGIPSQFLCAVDKIPKDIKSVDMNQYADYLYNGLVLGYLMACIKPDLLSQLKTANTWKVSAAAPFETTRQRERIGLFLKFLSEVGVPTTSQFQTDQLYEKTGLAQVVIALNHLAMAVKK
;
A
#
# COMPACT_ATOMS: atom_id res chain seq x y z
N MET A 1 40.73 -11.44 9.52
CA MET A 1 39.66 -11.36 10.54
C MET A 1 38.50 -10.58 9.93
N ALA A 2 37.39 -11.24 9.64
CA ALA A 2 36.25 -10.67 8.91
C ALA A 2 35.10 -10.37 9.89
N ALA A 3 34.73 -9.10 10.07
CA ALA A 3 33.44 -8.66 10.62
C ALA A 3 33.35 -7.11 10.66
N ASN A 4 32.99 -6.42 9.56
CA ASN A 4 32.47 -5.05 9.70
C ASN A 4 31.71 -4.45 8.49
N LEU A 5 30.76 -5.17 7.87
CA LEU A 5 29.99 -4.63 6.73
C LEU A 5 28.46 -4.61 6.93
N ARG A 6 27.96 -4.69 8.16
CA ARG A 6 26.50 -4.80 8.43
C ARG A 6 25.83 -3.66 9.19
N ALA A 7 26.56 -2.66 9.68
CA ALA A 7 25.98 -1.62 10.56
C ALA A 7 25.56 -0.31 9.86
N GLU A 8 26.16 0.08 8.73
CA GLU A 8 25.89 1.40 8.12
C GLU A 8 24.54 1.53 7.39
N LYS A 9 23.97 0.43 6.86
CA LYS A 9 22.69 0.50 6.13
C LYS A 9 21.48 0.87 7.00
N VAL A 10 21.55 0.61 8.31
CA VAL A 10 20.40 0.81 9.21
C VAL A 10 20.25 2.30 9.58
N GLY A 11 21.35 3.04 9.71
CA GLY A 11 21.32 4.47 10.04
C GLY A 11 20.77 5.35 8.91
N PHE A 12 21.14 5.09 7.67
CA PHE A 12 20.62 5.82 6.51
C PHE A 12 19.14 5.57 6.26
N ALA A 13 18.68 4.32 6.40
CA ALA A 13 17.26 4.00 6.26
C ALA A 13 16.41 4.67 7.34
N LYS A 14 16.89 4.69 8.60
CA LYS A 14 16.20 5.34 9.72
C LYS A 14 16.17 6.87 9.57
N GLN A 15 17.28 7.49 9.18
CA GLN A 15 17.34 8.93 8.96
C GLN A 15 16.54 9.39 7.73
N ALA A 16 16.46 8.56 6.68
CA ALA A 16 15.58 8.79 5.54
C ALA A 16 14.10 8.64 5.92
N ALA A 17 13.76 7.64 6.74
CA ALA A 17 12.42 7.46 7.31
C ALA A 17 11.99 8.65 8.16
N GLU A 18 12.86 9.18 9.04
CA GLU A 18 12.56 10.36 9.86
C GLU A 18 12.37 11.63 9.02
N ARG A 19 13.21 11.84 7.99
CA ARG A 19 13.03 12.95 7.04
C ARG A 19 11.76 12.81 6.20
N MET A 20 11.37 11.59 5.85
CA MET A 20 10.12 11.32 5.15
C MET A 20 8.91 11.47 6.07
N ALA A 21 9.03 11.11 7.35
CA ALA A 21 7.98 11.32 8.33
C ALA A 21 7.68 12.80 8.55
N ALA A 22 8.70 13.66 8.54
CA ALA A 22 8.54 15.11 8.54
C ALA A 22 7.82 15.65 7.27
N LYS A 23 7.76 14.86 6.20
CA LYS A 23 7.05 15.20 4.94
C LYS A 23 5.67 14.54 4.85
N PHE A 24 5.26 13.76 5.84
CA PHE A 24 3.95 13.14 5.83
C PHE A 24 2.88 14.21 6.05
N ASP A 25 2.07 14.43 5.03
CA ASP A 25 0.93 15.33 5.07
C ASP A 25 -0.34 14.49 5.23
N GLY A 26 -1.00 14.65 6.38
CA GLY A 26 -2.20 13.89 6.72
C GLY A 26 -3.40 14.23 5.84
N GLU A 27 -3.46 15.44 5.28
CA GLU A 27 -4.52 15.84 4.35
C GLU A 27 -4.29 15.21 2.97
N GLU A 28 -3.05 15.20 2.47
CA GLU A 28 -2.69 14.50 1.23
C GLU A 28 -2.93 12.99 1.35
N ALA A 29 -2.56 12.40 2.49
CA ALA A 29 -2.83 11.00 2.78
C ALA A 29 -4.35 10.72 2.76
N ALA A 30 -5.15 11.56 3.40
CA ALA A 30 -6.60 11.43 3.39
C ALA A 30 -7.20 11.57 1.98
N LYS A 31 -6.66 12.47 1.13
CA LYS A 31 -7.06 12.58 -0.28
C LYS A 31 -6.82 11.29 -1.05
N THR A 32 -5.67 10.63 -0.86
CA THR A 32 -5.41 9.33 -1.52
C THR A 32 -6.41 8.27 -1.10
N LEU A 33 -6.75 8.19 0.20
CA LEU A 33 -7.76 7.26 0.71
C LEU A 33 -9.15 7.53 0.12
N ARG A 34 -9.58 8.80 0.09
CA ARG A 34 -10.84 9.20 -0.55
C ARG A 34 -10.86 8.84 -2.03
N TRP A 35 -9.74 9.02 -2.72
CA TRP A 35 -9.63 8.67 -4.13
C TRP A 35 -9.81 7.17 -4.36
N ILE A 36 -9.28 6.30 -3.50
CA ILE A 36 -9.53 4.84 -3.55
C ILE A 36 -11.04 4.55 -3.43
N LEU A 37 -11.75 5.28 -2.55
CA LEU A 37 -13.19 5.13 -2.35
C LEU A 37 -14.05 5.63 -3.52
N GLN A 38 -13.50 6.46 -4.41
CA GLN A 38 -14.23 6.98 -5.57
C GLN A 38 -14.36 5.96 -6.71
N PHE A 39 -13.57 4.89 -6.70
CA PHE A 39 -13.63 3.89 -7.76
C PHE A 39 -14.93 3.07 -7.71
N PRO A 40 -15.56 2.82 -8.87
CA PRO A 40 -16.70 1.92 -8.94
C PRO A 40 -16.25 0.51 -8.56
N THR A 41 -16.91 -0.07 -7.57
CA THR A 41 -16.63 -1.44 -7.14
C THR A 41 -16.95 -2.42 -8.27
N PRO A 42 -15.97 -3.21 -8.75
CA PRO A 42 -16.22 -4.18 -9.81
C PRO A 42 -17.08 -5.35 -9.31
N THR A 43 -17.97 -5.85 -10.16
CA THR A 43 -18.89 -6.94 -9.82
C THR A 43 -18.14 -8.21 -9.46
N GLY A 44 -18.48 -8.77 -8.29
CA GLY A 44 -17.87 -9.99 -7.76
C GLY A 44 -16.54 -9.78 -7.05
N ILE A 45 -16.22 -8.57 -6.59
CA ILE A 45 -15.04 -8.36 -5.76
C ILE A 45 -15.10 -9.19 -4.45
N PRO A 46 -13.98 -9.79 -3.99
CA PRO A 46 -13.94 -10.49 -2.71
C PRO A 46 -14.39 -9.62 -1.52
N SER A 47 -15.21 -10.17 -0.64
CA SER A 47 -15.77 -9.48 0.53
C SER A 47 -14.70 -8.92 1.49
N GLN A 48 -13.56 -9.59 1.59
CA GLN A 48 -12.40 -9.12 2.36
C GLN A 48 -11.84 -7.77 1.89
N PHE A 49 -11.93 -7.47 0.59
CA PHE A 49 -11.52 -6.17 0.04
C PHE A 49 -12.54 -5.10 0.42
N LEU A 50 -13.83 -5.42 0.28
CA LEU A 50 -14.91 -4.51 0.69
C LEU A 50 -14.81 -4.17 2.17
N CYS A 51 -14.62 -5.17 3.04
CA CYS A 51 -14.47 -4.97 4.47
C CYS A 51 -13.25 -4.11 4.81
N ALA A 52 -12.14 -4.26 4.09
CA ALA A 52 -10.95 -3.44 4.30
C ALA A 52 -11.17 -1.97 3.91
N VAL A 53 -11.90 -1.73 2.83
CA VAL A 53 -12.19 -0.39 2.31
C VAL A 53 -13.30 0.31 3.13
N ASP A 54 -14.29 -0.45 3.60
CA ASP A 54 -15.38 0.06 4.45
C ASP A 54 -14.89 0.63 5.80
N LYS A 55 -13.74 0.14 6.29
CA LYS A 55 -13.06 0.72 7.47
C LYS A 55 -12.57 2.14 7.26
N ILE A 56 -12.39 2.58 6.01
CA ILE A 56 -11.89 3.91 5.70
C ILE A 56 -13.06 4.90 5.73
N PRO A 57 -13.04 5.94 6.59
CA PRO A 57 -14.11 6.92 6.65
C PRO A 57 -14.17 7.75 5.35
N LYS A 58 -15.37 7.85 4.74
CA LYS A 58 -15.59 8.58 3.48
C LYS A 58 -15.31 10.09 3.60
N ASP A 59 -15.62 10.66 4.76
CA ASP A 59 -15.43 12.08 5.06
C ASP A 59 -14.07 12.40 5.71
N ILE A 60 -13.08 11.49 5.62
CA ILE A 60 -11.76 11.67 6.23
C ILE A 60 -11.04 12.91 5.71
N LYS A 61 -10.89 13.96 6.53
CA LYS A 61 -10.24 15.22 6.08
C LYS A 61 -8.72 15.19 6.24
N SER A 62 -8.26 14.58 7.32
CA SER A 62 -6.85 14.34 7.64
C SER A 62 -6.73 12.99 8.33
N VAL A 63 -5.58 12.35 8.22
CA VAL A 63 -5.31 11.05 8.83
C VAL A 63 -3.88 11.01 9.38
N ASP A 64 -3.70 10.44 10.55
CA ASP A 64 -2.38 10.22 11.13
C ASP A 64 -1.62 9.10 10.41
N MET A 65 -0.29 9.14 10.45
CA MET A 65 0.59 8.09 9.91
C MET A 65 0.14 6.69 10.33
N ASN A 66 -0.09 6.51 11.63
CA ASN A 66 -0.41 5.20 12.19
C ASN A 66 -1.74 4.66 11.65
N GLN A 67 -2.75 5.52 11.55
CA GLN A 67 -4.08 5.17 11.03
C GLN A 67 -4.01 4.89 9.52
N TYR A 68 -3.32 5.75 8.77
CA TYR A 68 -3.13 5.58 7.33
C TYR A 68 -2.47 4.24 7.01
N ALA A 69 -1.41 3.89 7.76
CA ALA A 69 -0.79 2.59 7.64
C ALA A 69 -1.72 1.46 8.04
N ASP A 70 -2.53 1.62 9.09
CA ASP A 70 -3.45 0.57 9.54
C ASP A 70 -4.48 0.17 8.46
N TYR A 71 -4.90 1.13 7.64
CA TYR A 71 -5.78 0.85 6.51
C TYR A 71 -5.07 0.08 5.38
N LEU A 72 -3.77 0.34 5.15
CA LEU A 72 -3.04 -0.15 3.98
C LEU A 72 -2.12 -1.36 4.27
N TYR A 73 -1.67 -1.57 5.52
CA TYR A 73 -0.63 -2.56 5.86
C TYR A 73 -1.04 -3.99 5.52
N ASN A 74 -2.34 -4.28 5.61
CA ASN A 74 -2.90 -5.60 5.32
C ASN A 74 -2.82 -5.96 3.82
N GLY A 75 -2.53 -4.99 2.96
CA GLY A 75 -2.48 -5.10 1.51
C GLY A 75 -3.83 -5.30 0.83
N LEU A 76 -4.93 -5.45 1.59
CA LEU A 76 -6.27 -5.72 1.04
C LEU A 76 -6.86 -4.50 0.33
N VAL A 77 -6.66 -3.31 0.88
CA VAL A 77 -7.06 -2.05 0.23
C VAL A 77 -6.28 -1.83 -1.08
N LEU A 78 -5.00 -2.22 -1.10
CA LEU A 78 -4.19 -2.18 -2.32
C LEU A 78 -4.72 -3.16 -3.38
N GLY A 79 -5.10 -4.37 -2.97
CA GLY A 79 -5.74 -5.34 -3.86
C GLY A 79 -7.09 -4.88 -4.41
N TYR A 80 -7.90 -4.21 -3.58
CA TYR A 80 -9.13 -3.55 -4.03
C TYR A 80 -8.82 -2.54 -5.14
N LEU A 81 -7.84 -1.66 -4.91
CA LEU A 81 -7.47 -0.63 -5.87
C LEU A 81 -6.99 -1.24 -7.20
N MET A 82 -6.19 -2.30 -7.17
CA MET A 82 -5.78 -3.03 -8.37
C MET A 82 -6.97 -3.58 -9.15
N ALA A 83 -7.93 -4.20 -8.46
CA ALA A 83 -9.14 -4.74 -9.09
C ALA A 83 -10.02 -3.64 -9.72
N CYS A 84 -10.10 -2.48 -9.09
CA CYS A 84 -10.84 -1.33 -9.60
C CYS A 84 -10.22 -0.72 -10.86
N ILE A 85 -8.88 -0.62 -10.90
CA ILE A 85 -8.17 -0.04 -12.05
C ILE A 85 -8.06 -1.05 -13.20
N LYS A 86 -7.71 -2.30 -12.90
CA LYS A 86 -7.64 -3.39 -13.87
C LYS A 86 -8.61 -4.51 -13.46
N PRO A 87 -9.87 -4.48 -13.94
CA PRO A 87 -10.85 -5.52 -13.65
C PRO A 87 -10.42 -6.90 -14.19
N ASP A 88 -9.53 -6.95 -15.20
CA ASP A 88 -8.96 -8.20 -15.71
C ASP A 88 -8.19 -8.99 -14.64
N LEU A 89 -7.52 -8.29 -13.72
CA LEU A 89 -6.81 -8.92 -12.61
C LEU A 89 -7.76 -9.57 -11.60
N LEU A 90 -9.04 -9.18 -11.56
CA LEU A 90 -9.99 -9.65 -10.56
C LEU A 90 -10.09 -11.19 -10.52
N SER A 91 -10.05 -11.85 -11.68
CA SER A 91 -10.06 -13.31 -11.79
C SER A 91 -8.83 -13.94 -11.14
N GLN A 92 -7.66 -13.32 -11.31
CA GLN A 92 -6.41 -13.77 -10.69
C GLN A 92 -6.45 -13.53 -9.16
N LEU A 93 -6.92 -12.35 -8.74
CA LEU A 93 -7.02 -11.98 -7.33
C LEU A 93 -7.96 -12.92 -6.55
N LYS A 94 -9.06 -13.36 -7.16
CA LYS A 94 -10.00 -14.34 -6.57
C LYS A 94 -9.38 -15.71 -6.35
N THR A 95 -8.52 -16.13 -7.26
CA THR A 95 -7.99 -17.49 -7.29
C THR A 95 -6.70 -17.61 -6.48
N ALA A 96 -5.95 -16.52 -6.35
CA ALA A 96 -4.69 -16.50 -5.62
C ALA A 96 -4.90 -16.62 -4.10
N ASN A 97 -4.27 -17.65 -3.51
CA ASN A 97 -4.26 -17.88 -2.06
C ASN A 97 -3.61 -16.72 -1.28
N THR A 98 -2.80 -15.90 -1.92
CA THR A 98 -2.15 -14.71 -1.35
C THR A 98 -3.17 -13.74 -0.76
N TRP A 99 -4.38 -13.67 -1.32
CA TRP A 99 -5.43 -12.75 -0.86
C TRP A 99 -6.27 -13.30 0.28
N LYS A 100 -6.21 -14.61 0.57
CA LYS A 100 -6.95 -15.19 1.69
C LYS A 100 -6.34 -14.72 3.01
N VAL A 101 -7.19 -14.28 3.94
CA VAL A 101 -6.78 -13.95 5.30
C VAL A 101 -6.56 -15.25 6.07
N SER A 102 -5.34 -15.46 6.57
CA SER A 102 -4.99 -16.58 7.44
C SER A 102 -5.09 -16.18 8.91
N ALA A 103 -5.65 -17.06 9.74
CA ALA A 103 -5.64 -16.89 11.20
C ALA A 103 -4.24 -17.09 11.82
N ALA A 104 -3.36 -17.80 11.11
CA ALA A 104 -2.01 -18.06 11.56
C ALA A 104 -1.08 -16.87 11.22
N ALA A 105 -0.64 -16.16 12.26
CA ALA A 105 0.23 -14.99 12.18
C ALA A 105 1.43 -15.12 11.23
N PRO A 106 2.25 -16.19 11.26
CA PRO A 106 3.41 -16.30 10.37
C PRO A 106 3.04 -16.39 8.88
N PHE A 107 1.90 -17.01 8.56
CA PHE A 107 1.42 -17.08 7.18
C PHE A 107 0.82 -15.74 6.74
N GLU A 108 0.14 -15.03 7.64
CA GLU A 108 -0.46 -13.74 7.31
C GLU A 108 0.60 -12.66 7.10
N THR A 109 1.67 -12.64 7.89
CA THR A 109 2.81 -11.73 7.68
C THR A 109 3.43 -11.92 6.30
N THR A 110 3.70 -13.16 5.89
CA THR A 110 4.25 -13.43 4.55
C THR A 110 3.28 -13.00 3.45
N ARG A 111 1.98 -13.28 3.61
CA ARG A 111 0.96 -12.87 2.63
C ARG A 111 0.82 -11.37 2.53
N GLN A 112 0.84 -10.62 3.65
CA GLN A 112 0.77 -9.16 3.63
C GLN A 112 1.94 -8.57 2.82
N ARG A 113 3.16 -9.04 3.09
CA ARG A 113 4.35 -8.62 2.33
C ARG A 113 4.24 -8.96 0.84
N GLU A 114 3.71 -10.14 0.52
CA GLU A 114 3.49 -10.57 -0.86
C GLU A 114 2.42 -9.73 -1.57
N ARG A 115 1.29 -9.42 -0.91
CA ARG A 115 0.23 -8.53 -1.43
C ARG A 115 0.79 -7.14 -1.76
N ILE A 116 1.59 -6.57 -0.86
CA ILE A 116 2.25 -5.28 -1.10
C ILE A 116 3.22 -5.40 -2.29
N GLY A 117 3.98 -6.48 -2.37
CA GLY A 117 4.86 -6.75 -3.51
C GLY A 117 4.12 -6.85 -4.86
N LEU A 118 2.94 -7.49 -4.88
CA LEU A 118 2.07 -7.54 -6.05
C LEU A 118 1.60 -6.14 -6.46
N PHE A 119 1.26 -5.30 -5.48
CA PHE A 119 0.90 -3.90 -5.74
C PHE A 119 2.05 -3.09 -6.36
N LEU A 120 3.29 -3.28 -5.88
CA LEU A 120 4.46 -2.59 -6.46
C LEU A 120 4.73 -3.00 -7.91
N LYS A 121 4.55 -4.28 -8.24
CA LYS A 121 4.60 -4.75 -9.63
C LYS A 121 3.54 -4.06 -10.47
N PHE A 122 2.32 -3.98 -9.95
CA PHE A 122 1.22 -3.29 -10.60
C PHE A 122 1.49 -1.79 -10.83
N LEU A 123 2.10 -1.09 -9.86
CA LEU A 123 2.54 0.30 -10.04
C LEU A 123 3.46 0.44 -11.25
N SER A 124 4.40 -0.49 -11.41
CA SER A 124 5.34 -0.51 -12.53
C SER A 124 4.62 -0.76 -13.86
N GLU A 125 3.64 -1.66 -13.88
CA GLU A 125 2.82 -1.94 -15.07
C GLU A 125 1.95 -0.76 -15.51
N VAL A 126 1.47 0.05 -14.56
CA VAL A 126 0.67 1.26 -14.84
C VAL A 126 1.57 2.45 -15.24
N GLY A 127 2.90 2.29 -15.19
CA GLY A 127 3.86 3.31 -15.61
C GLY A 127 4.27 4.28 -14.49
N VAL A 128 4.02 3.94 -13.22
CA VAL A 128 4.54 4.71 -12.08
C VAL A 128 6.05 4.46 -11.98
N PRO A 129 6.90 5.51 -12.02
CA PRO A 129 8.35 5.35 -12.01
C PRO A 129 8.83 4.76 -10.67
N THR A 130 9.80 3.86 -10.72
CA THR A 130 10.36 3.18 -9.53
C THR A 130 10.88 4.15 -8.46
N THR A 131 11.31 5.36 -8.87
CA THR A 131 11.76 6.43 -7.94
C THR A 131 10.63 6.97 -7.07
N SER A 132 9.39 6.91 -7.54
CA SER A 132 8.19 7.33 -6.81
C SER A 132 7.47 6.16 -6.13
N GLN A 133 7.96 4.93 -6.32
CA GLN A 133 7.41 3.75 -5.65
C GLN A 133 7.97 3.64 -4.22
N PHE A 134 7.19 2.98 -3.35
CA PHE A 134 7.61 2.65 -2.00
C PHE A 134 8.13 1.20 -1.92
N GLN A 135 8.78 0.85 -0.81
CA GLN A 135 9.21 -0.53 -0.55
C GLN A 135 8.25 -1.23 0.40
N THR A 136 8.18 -2.57 0.31
CA THR A 136 7.31 -3.38 1.18
C THR A 136 7.52 -3.08 2.67
N ASP A 137 8.77 -2.95 3.11
CA ASP A 137 9.11 -2.65 4.50
C ASP A 137 8.66 -1.23 4.92
N GLN A 138 8.65 -0.25 4.00
CA GLN A 138 8.23 1.12 4.30
C GLN A 138 6.75 1.21 4.69
N LEU A 139 5.91 0.37 4.09
CA LEU A 139 4.49 0.27 4.43
C LEU A 139 4.27 -0.69 5.61
N TYR A 140 4.90 -1.86 5.59
CA TYR A 140 4.72 -2.88 6.62
C TYR A 140 5.24 -2.44 7.99
N GLU A 141 6.43 -1.85 8.05
CA GLU A 141 7.02 -1.34 9.29
C GLU A 141 6.60 0.10 9.61
N LYS A 142 5.73 0.70 8.78
CA LYS A 142 5.23 2.08 8.94
C LYS A 142 6.35 3.14 8.94
N THR A 143 7.50 2.84 8.33
CA THR A 143 8.69 3.70 8.35
C THR A 143 8.74 4.72 7.21
N GLY A 144 8.00 4.51 6.12
CA GLY A 144 8.09 5.35 4.91
C GLY A 144 6.75 5.77 4.33
N LEU A 145 5.77 6.09 5.18
CA LEU A 145 4.39 6.31 4.73
C LEU A 145 4.21 7.54 3.83
N ALA A 146 5.04 8.57 3.97
CA ALA A 146 5.03 9.69 3.02
C ALA A 146 5.33 9.23 1.59
N GLN A 147 6.24 8.27 1.41
CA GLN A 147 6.52 7.68 0.10
C GLN A 147 5.33 6.87 -0.43
N VAL A 148 4.59 6.20 0.46
CA VAL A 148 3.35 5.49 0.09
C VAL A 148 2.30 6.47 -0.43
N VAL A 149 2.11 7.61 0.25
CA VAL A 149 1.20 8.68 -0.20
C VAL A 149 1.61 9.21 -1.58
N ILE A 150 2.90 9.50 -1.77
CA ILE A 150 3.45 9.94 -3.06
C ILE A 150 3.18 8.91 -4.16
N ALA A 151 3.45 7.63 -3.90
CA ALA A 151 3.22 6.55 -4.86
C ALA A 151 1.75 6.44 -5.28
N LEU A 152 0.82 6.55 -4.33
CA LEU A 152 -0.62 6.53 -4.62
C LEU A 152 -1.06 7.78 -5.39
N ASN A 153 -0.53 8.96 -5.08
CA ASN A 153 -0.78 10.17 -5.85
C ASN A 153 -0.29 10.02 -7.31
N HIS A 154 0.92 9.49 -7.52
CA HIS A 154 1.43 9.20 -8.86
C HIS A 154 0.56 8.18 -9.60
N LEU A 155 0.11 7.13 -8.92
CA LEU A 155 -0.84 6.17 -9.49
C LEU A 155 -2.15 6.86 -9.89
N ALA A 156 -2.67 7.76 -9.03
CA ALA A 156 -3.88 8.50 -9.33
C ALA A 156 -3.75 9.39 -10.56
N MET A 157 -2.59 10.01 -10.74
CA MET A 157 -2.29 10.76 -11.95
C MET A 157 -2.14 9.86 -13.18
N ALA A 158 -1.56 8.67 -13.03
CA ALA A 158 -1.38 7.72 -14.14
C ALA A 158 -2.71 7.14 -14.61
N VAL A 159 -3.65 6.87 -13.71
CA VAL A 159 -4.98 6.31 -14.04
C VAL A 159 -5.93 7.37 -14.63
N LYS A 160 -5.74 8.66 -14.30
CA LYS A 160 -6.56 9.75 -14.83
C LYS A 160 -6.17 10.21 -16.25
N LYS A 161 -5.08 9.68 -16.82
CA LYS A 161 -4.65 9.98 -18.19
C LYS A 161 -5.46 9.17 -19.20
#